data_AF-A0A383E236-F1
#
_entry.id   AF-A0A383E236-F1
#
_cell.length_a   1.000
_cell.length_b   1.000
_cell.length_c   1.000
_cell.angle_alpha   90.00
_cell.angle_beta   90.00
_cell.angle_gamma   90.00
#
_symmetry.space_group_name_H-M   'P 1'
#
loop_
_entity.id
_entity.type
_entity.pdbx_description
1 polymer ?
#
loop_
_entity_poly.entity_id
_entity_poly.type
_entity_poly.pdbx_seq_one_letter_code
_entity_poly.pdbx_strand_id
1 'polypeptide(L)' 'MVIWIIGLSGAGKTTLAKEVVAKIGSSKTNVVLIDGDIIREVFGNDLGHTLEDRRQNGE' A
#
# COMPACT_ATOMS: atom_id res chain seq x y z
N MET A 1 -5.96 -1.99 -14.73
CA MET A 1 -6.91 -1.37 -13.77
C MET A 1 -6.16 -1.11 -12.49
N VAL A 2 -6.32 0.05 -11.89
CA VAL A 2 -5.68 0.43 -10.61
C VAL A 2 -6.78 0.70 -9.60
N ILE A 3 -6.65 0.15 -8.39
CA ILE A 3 -7.57 0.39 -7.27
C ILE A 3 -6.75 1.07 -6.19
N TRP A 4 -7.09 2.33 -5.89
CA TRP A 4 -6.42 3.10 -4.84
C TRP A 4 -7.25 3.09 -3.56
N ILE A 5 -6.72 2.49 -2.50
CA ILE A 5 -7.39 2.39 -1.19
C ILE A 5 -6.85 3.49 -0.27
N ILE A 6 -7.68 4.51 -0.01
CA ILE A 6 -7.37 5.61 0.93
C ILE A 6 -8.13 5.47 2.24
N GLY A 7 -7.58 6.06 3.31
CA GLY A 7 -8.20 6.05 4.62
C GLY A 7 -7.19 6.32 5.74
N LEU A 8 -7.71 6.67 6.92
CA LEU A 8 -6.90 6.94 8.12
C LEU A 8 -6.02 5.73 8.52
N SER A 9 -4.97 5.98 9.29
CA SER A 9 -4.21 4.89 9.91
C SER A 9 -5.15 4.03 10.76
N GLY A 10 -5.02 2.70 10.67
CA GLY A 10 -5.92 1.77 11.36
C GLY A 10 -7.30 1.56 10.72
N ALA A 11 -7.67 2.26 9.64
CA ALA A 11 -8.98 2.11 8.98
C ALA A 11 -9.19 0.77 8.24
N GLY A 12 -8.22 -0.17 8.28
CA GLY A 12 -8.33 -1.48 7.64
C GLY A 12 -7.93 -1.55 6.17
N LYS A 13 -7.21 -0.55 5.63
CA LYS A 13 -6.77 -0.52 4.23
C LYS A 13 -6.03 -1.78 3.78
N THR A 14 -4.99 -2.17 4.52
CA THR A 14 -4.17 -3.36 4.24
C THR A 14 -5.00 -4.64 4.34
N THR A 15 -5.93 -4.72 5.30
CA THR A 15 -6.86 -5.85 5.44
C THR A 15 -7.75 -5.97 4.21
N LEU A 16 -8.39 -4.89 3.78
CA LEU A 16 -9.24 -4.87 2.59
C LEU A 16 -8.45 -5.22 1.32
N ALA A 17 -7.25 -4.66 1.16
CA ALA A 17 -6.42 -4.90 0.00
C ALA A 17 -6.02 -6.38 -0.15
N LYS A 18 -5.64 -7.03 0.96
CA LYS A 18 -5.31 -8.47 1.00
C LYS A 18 -6.50 -9.34 0.62
N GLU A 19 -7.69 -9.04 1.15
CA GLU A 19 -8.92 -9.77 0.82
C GLU A 19 -9.31 -9.62 -0.66
N VAL A 20 -9.17 -8.42 -1.22
CA VAL A 20 -9.39 -8.17 -2.66
C VAL A 20 -8.43 -9.01 -3.51
N VAL A 21 -7.14 -9.02 -3.15
CA VAL A 21 -6.12 -9.81 -3.86
C VAL A 21 -6.41 -11.30 -3.75
N ALA A 22 -6.76 -11.81 -2.57
CA ALA A 22 -7.12 -13.22 -2.36
C ALA A 22 -8.34 -13.65 -3.20
N LYS A 23 -9.38 -12.79 -3.24
CA LYS A 23 -10.59 -13.04 -4.04
C LYS A 23 -10.34 -12.99 -5.53
N ILE A 24 -9.43 -12.14 -6.02
CA ILE A 24 -9.12 -12.05 -7.45
C ILE A 24 -8.10 -13.12 -7.86
N GLY A 25 -7.10 -13.40 -7.01
CA GLY A 25 -6.02 -14.37 -7.25
C GLY A 25 -6.51 -15.79 -7.48
N SER A 26 -7.68 -16.16 -6.94
CA SER A 26 -8.34 -17.43 -7.24
C SER A 26 -8.84 -17.55 -8.69
N SER A 27 -8.91 -16.44 -9.43
CA SER A 27 -9.44 -16.36 -10.79
C SER A 27 -8.52 -15.69 -11.82
N LYS A 28 -7.56 -14.87 -11.38
CA LYS A 28 -6.62 -14.13 -12.24
C LYS A 28 -5.25 -14.01 -11.56
N THR A 29 -4.21 -14.49 -12.22
CA THR A 29 -2.84 -14.59 -11.69
C THR A 29 -2.05 -13.27 -11.70
N ASN A 30 -2.60 -12.20 -12.28
CA ASN A 30 -1.85 -10.97 -12.57
C ASN A 30 -2.29 -9.78 -11.68
N VAL A 31 -2.44 -10.01 -10.37
CA VAL A 31 -2.74 -8.94 -9.41
C VAL A 31 -1.51 -8.68 -8.55
N VAL A 32 -1.15 -7.41 -8.43
CA VAL A 32 -0.05 -6.95 -7.57
C VAL A 32 -0.65 -6.09 -6.47
N LEU A 33 -0.27 -6.38 -5.23
CA LEU A 33 -0.56 -5.55 -4.07
C LEU A 33 0.63 -4.61 -3.82
N ILE A 34 0.38 -3.31 -3.84
CA ILE A 34 1.37 -2.29 -3.46
C ILE A 34 0.91 -1.69 -2.14
N ASP A 35 1.69 -1.91 -1.08
CA ASP A 35 1.45 -1.34 0.26
C ASP A 35 2.60 -0.38 0.60
N GLY A 36 2.25 0.80 1.12
CA GLY A 36 3.22 1.82 1.46
C GLY A 36 4.23 1.37 2.52
N ASP A 37 3.84 0.45 3.43
CA ASP A 37 4.76 -0.10 4.42
C ASP A 37 5.81 -1.02 3.76
N ILE A 38 5.40 -1.85 2.80
CA ILE A 38 6.30 -2.74 2.04
C ILE A 38 7.26 -1.91 1.19
N ILE A 39 6.75 -0.86 0.53
CA ILE A 39 7.56 0.04 -0.28
C ILE A 39 8.61 0.74 0.59
N ARG A 40 8.21 1.31 1.74
CA ARG A 40 9.15 1.94 2.68
C ARG A 40 10.27 1.01 3.14
N GLU A 41 9.94 -0.26 3.43
CA GLU A 41 10.94 -1.26 3.81
C GLU A 41 11.95 -1.52 2.68
N VAL A 42 11.48 -1.64 1.44
CA VAL A 42 12.33 -1.88 0.26
C VAL A 42 13.26 -0.71 -0.04
N PHE A 43 12.78 0.53 0.13
CA PHE A 43 13.57 1.75 -0.12
C PHE A 43 14.48 2.15 1.06
N GLY A 44 14.58 1.30 2.10
CA GLY A 44 15.53 1.51 3.20
C GLY A 44 15.03 2.44 4.30
N ASN A 45 13.73 2.77 4.31
CA ASN A 45 13.08 3.54 5.36
C ASN A 45 13.82 4.86 5.68
N ASP A 46 14.34 5.49 4.64
CA ASP A 46 15.15 6.71 4.68
C ASP A 46 14.34 7.97 5.00
N LEU A 47 13.01 7.86 4.87
CA LEU A 47 12.04 8.91 5.18
C LEU A 47 11.35 8.64 6.52
N GLY A 48 11.44 9.61 7.43
CA GLY A 48 10.81 9.57 8.75
C GLY A 48 9.29 9.84 8.73
N HIS A 49 8.79 10.44 9.81
CA HIS A 49 7.36 10.77 9.96
C HIS A 49 7.07 12.27 9.92
N THR A 50 8.05 13.09 9.55
CA THR A 50 7.83 14.53 9.41
C THR A 50 6.91 14.82 8.23
N LEU A 51 6.35 16.02 8.18
CA LEU A 51 5.52 16.45 7.06
C LEU A 51 6.31 16.45 5.73
N GLU A 52 7.60 16.80 5.77
CA GLU A 52 8.45 16.79 4.58
C GLU A 52 8.74 15.37 4.11
N ASP A 53 9.06 14.46 5.03
CA ASP A 53 9.25 13.03 4.72
C ASP A 53 7.99 12.43 4.06
N ARG A 54 6.81 12.82 4.53
CA ARG A 54 5.53 12.39 3.96
C ARG A 54 5.25 13.01 2.60
N ARG A 55 5.71 14.25 2.37
CA ARG A 55 5.60 14.95 1.10
C ARG A 55 6.46 14.26 0.05
N GLN A 56 7.72 13.96 0.37
CA GLN A 56 8.64 13.22 -0.50
C GLN A 56 8.13 11.82 -0.84
N ASN A 57 7.49 11.12 0.11
CA ASN A 57 6.83 9.83 -0.17
C ASN A 57 5.68 9.93 -1.19
N GLY A 58 5.11 11.13 -1.39
CA GLY A 58 3.96 11.36 -2.29
C GLY A 58 4.31 12.08 -3.60
N GLU A 59 5.57 12.48 -3.79
CA GLU A 59 6.13 13.00 -5.06
C GLU A 59 6.52 11.85 -6.00
#